data_AF-A0A6I2VF80-F1
#
_entry.id   AF-A0A6I2VF80-F1
#
_cell.length_a   1.000
_cell.length_b   1.000
_cell.length_c   1.000
_cell.angle_alpha   90.00
_cell.angle_beta   90.00
_cell.angle_gamma   90.00
#
_symmetry.space_group_name_H-M   'P 1'
#
loop_
_entity.id
_entity.type
_entity.pdbx_description
1 polymer ?
#
loop_
_entity_poly.entity_id
_entity_poly.type
_entity_poly.pdbx_seq_one_letter_code
_entity_poly.pdbx_strand_id
1 'polypeptide(L)' 'RKIPLSQAQPGDLIFYFGGSVHHVGMYIGNGKMVHAANPNEGVVITDVLGPWYNRYFTGVGRVLG' A
#
# COMPACT_ATOMS: atom_id res chain seq x y z
N ARG A 1 -6.11 -12.70 0.81
CA ARG A 1 -6.15 -12.90 2.29
C ARG A 1 -5.83 -11.58 3.00
N LYS A 2 -6.64 -11.10 3.96
CA LYS A 2 -6.36 -9.85 4.72
C LYS A 2 -5.23 -10.08 5.74
N ILE A 3 -4.31 -9.14 5.85
CA ILE A 3 -3.12 -9.21 6.72
C ILE A 3 -3.06 -7.96 7.62
N PRO A 4 -2.70 -8.07 8.91
CA PRO A 4 -2.32 -6.91 9.71
C PRO A 4 -1.06 -6.24 9.13
N LEU A 5 -0.99 -4.91 9.08
CA LEU A 5 0.19 -4.22 8.53
C LEU A 5 1.51 -4.63 9.22
N SER A 6 1.46 -4.92 10.52
CA SER A 6 2.60 -5.43 11.30
C SER A 6 3.12 -6.80 10.84
N GLN A 7 2.33 -7.55 10.06
CA GLN A 7 2.69 -8.85 9.49
C GLN A 7 2.87 -8.78 7.96
N ALA A 8 2.88 -7.57 7.40
CA ALA A 8 3.11 -7.38 5.97
C ALA A 8 4.50 -7.88 5.58
N GLN A 9 4.57 -8.61 4.47
CA GLN A 9 5.80 -9.13 3.87
C GLN A 9 5.97 -8.52 2.48
N PRO A 10 7.22 -8.36 1.99
CA PRO A 10 7.45 -7.91 0.63
C PRO A 10 6.59 -8.69 -0.37
N GLY A 11 5.89 -7.97 -1.25
CA GLY A 11 4.93 -8.54 -2.21
C GLY A 11 3.46 -8.44 -1.78
N ASP A 12 3.16 -8.17 -0.50
CA ASP A 12 1.80 -7.87 -0.07
C ASP A 12 1.29 -6.57 -0.71
N LEU A 13 0.00 -6.53 -1.04
CA LEU A 13 -0.64 -5.35 -1.60
C LEU A 13 -1.19 -4.45 -0.50
N ILE A 14 -0.97 -3.15 -0.65
CA ILE A 14 -1.45 -2.09 0.23
C ILE A 14 -2.60 -1.37 -0.48
N PHE A 15 -3.75 -1.25 0.17
CA PHE A 15 -4.96 -0.66 -0.40
C PHE A 15 -5.34 0.64 0.31
N TYR A 16 -5.85 1.60 -0.47
CA TYR A 16 -6.27 2.91 0.03
C TYR A 16 -7.71 3.25 -0.40
N PHE A 17 -8.31 4.25 0.26
CA PHE A 17 -9.64 4.84 0.00
C PHE A 17 -10.88 4.01 0.41
N GLY A 18 -10.74 3.18 1.44
CA GLY A 18 -11.86 2.56 2.16
C GLY A 18 -12.85 1.79 1.25
N GLY A 19 -14.14 2.10 1.39
CA GLY A 19 -15.24 1.41 0.69
C GLY A 19 -15.24 1.53 -0.84
N SER A 20 -14.42 2.42 -1.42
CA SER A 20 -14.17 2.48 -2.87
C SER A 20 -12.67 2.49 -3.13
N VAL A 21 -12.04 1.33 -2.95
CA VAL A 21 -10.61 1.16 -3.17
C VAL A 21 -10.29 1.43 -4.64
N HIS A 22 -9.46 2.44 -4.89
CA HIS A 22 -9.03 2.81 -6.25
C HIS A 22 -7.53 3.10 -6.37
N HIS A 23 -6.76 2.92 -5.29
CA HIS A 23 -5.30 3.01 -5.32
C HIS A 23 -4.68 1.81 -4.61
N VAL A 24 -3.61 1.29 -5.20
CA VAL A 24 -2.88 0.12 -4.71
C VAL A 24 -1.37 0.34 -4.83
N GLY A 25 -0.64 -0.14 -3.84
CA GLY A 25 0.82 -0.25 -3.87
C GLY A 25 1.27 -1.65 -3.46
N MET A 26 2.54 -1.96 -3.68
CA MET A 26 3.15 -3.20 -3.22
C MET A 26 4.09 -2.91 -2.07
N TYR A 27 3.90 -3.58 -0.94
CA TYR A 27 4.80 -3.50 0.20
C TYR A 27 6.18 -4.05 -0.18
N ILE A 28 7.23 -3.33 0.20
CA ILE A 28 8.62 -3.71 -0.09
C ILE A 28 9.47 -3.89 1.18
N GLY A 29 8.84 -3.83 2.36
CA GLY A 29 9.53 -3.89 3.65
C GLY A 29 9.74 -2.52 4.29
N ASN A 30 10.18 -2.52 5.54
CA ASN A 30 10.55 -1.31 6.30
C ASN A 30 9.47 -0.22 6.34
N GLY A 31 8.19 -0.59 6.33
CA GLY A 31 7.09 0.38 6.33
C GLY A 31 6.89 1.10 4.99
N LYS A 32 7.52 0.64 3.91
CA LYS A 32 7.51 1.27 2.59
C LYS A 32 6.75 0.46 1.54
N MET A 33 6.26 1.16 0.53
CA MET A 33 5.66 0.57 -0.66
C MET A 33 6.22 1.19 -1.93
N VAL A 34 6.18 0.42 -3.03
CA VAL A 34 6.33 0.93 -4.39
C VAL A 34 4.96 1.01 -5.06
N HIS A 35 4.67 2.12 -5.75
CA HIS A 35 3.39 2.32 -6.43
C HIS A 35 3.50 3.41 -7.50
N ALA A 36 2.53 3.46 -8.42
CA ALA A 36 2.34 4.60 -9.31
C ALA A 36 1.56 5.68 -8.55
N ALA A 37 2.18 6.81 -8.21
CA ALA A 37 1.57 7.82 -7.34
C ALA A 37 0.46 8.62 -8.01
N ASN A 38 0.75 9.15 -9.20
CA ASN A 38 -0.17 9.91 -10.05
C ASN A 38 0.55 10.16 -11.40
N PRO A 39 -0.15 10.72 -12.40
CA PRO A 39 0.43 10.97 -13.72
C PRO A 39 1.65 11.90 -13.75
N ASN A 40 1.85 12.77 -12.75
CA ASN A 40 2.96 13.72 -12.72
C ASN A 40 4.22 13.14 -12.05
N GLU A 41 4.06 12.27 -11.06
CA GLU A 41 5.17 11.69 -10.29
C GLU A 41 5.62 10.32 -10.81
N GLY A 42 4.72 9.54 -11.41
CA GLY A 42 5.04 8.20 -11.90
C GLY A 42 5.24 7.17 -10.77
N VAL A 43 6.21 6.27 -10.94
CA VAL A 43 6.49 5.19 -9.98
C VAL A 43 7.46 5.66 -8.91
N VAL A 44 7.05 5.56 -7.66
CA VAL A 44 7.81 6.07 -6.50
C VAL A 44 7.81 5.07 -5.35
N ILE A 45 8.72 5.28 -4.39
CA ILE A 45 8.74 4.61 -3.10
C ILE A 45 8.30 5.59 -2.03
N THR A 46 7.27 5.24 -1.26
CA THR A 46 6.74 6.07 -0.17
C THR A 46 6.48 5.25 1.09
N ASP A 47 6.35 5.91 2.24
CA ASP A 47 5.93 5.27 3.48
C ASP A 47 4.44 4.90 3.41
N VAL A 48 4.11 3.66 3.79
CA VAL A 48 2.73 3.14 3.78
C VAL A 48 1.78 4.02 4.58
N LEU A 49 2.26 4.52 5.73
CA LEU A 49 1.54 5.42 6.64
C LEU A 49 2.10 6.84 6.61
N GLY A 50 2.63 7.29 5.46
CA GLY A 50 3.07 8.67 5.28
C GLY A 50 1.92 9.69 5.45
N PRO A 51 2.21 11.00 5.60
CA PRO A 51 1.24 12.03 5.96
C PRO A 51 -0.04 12.07 5.10
N TRP A 52 0.10 11.81 3.79
CA TRP A 52 -1.03 11.76 2.87
C TRP A 52 -1.72 10.39 2.85
N TYR A 53 -0.96 9.29 2.89
CA TYR A 53 -1.48 7.93 2.73
C TYR A 53 -2.17 7.39 3.98
N ASN A 54 -1.73 7.79 5.18
CA ASN A 54 -2.26 7.25 6.44
C ASN A 54 -3.78 7.43 6.58
N ARG A 55 -4.31 8.61 6.23
CA ARG A 55 -5.76 8.90 6.32
C ARG A 55 -6.63 8.08 5.35
N TYR A 56 -6.03 7.52 4.31
CA TYR A 56 -6.73 6.73 3.31
C TYR A 56 -6.41 5.24 3.43
N PHE A 57 -5.57 4.82 4.36
CA PHE A 57 -5.17 3.41 4.49
C PHE A 57 -6.39 2.52 4.75
N THR A 58 -6.60 1.54 3.87
CA THR A 58 -7.70 0.57 3.98
C THR A 58 -7.24 -0.74 4.61
N GLY A 59 -6.07 -1.24 4.19
CA GLY A 59 -5.56 -2.51 4.68
C GLY A 59 -4.50 -3.15 3.78
N VAL A 60 -4.04 -4.32 4.21
CA VAL A 60 -3.06 -5.13 3.49
C VAL A 60 -3.69 -6.44 3.03
N GLY A 61 -3.39 -6.86 1.81
CA GLY A 61 -3.81 -8.13 1.24
C GLY A 61 -2.65 -8.93 0.68
N ARG A 62 -2.58 -10.22 1.05
CA ARG A 62 -1.70 -11.20 0.41
C ARG A 62 -2.45 -11.92 -0.69
N VAL A 63 -1.93 -11.85 -1.91
CA VAL A 63 -2.32 -12.75 -3.00
C VAL A 63 -1.57 -14.06 -2.75
N LEU A 64 -2.31 -15.16 -2.61
CA LEU A 64 -1.71 -16.47 -2.42
C LEU A 64 -1.06 -16.88 -3.75
N GLY A 65 0.15 -17.44 -3.68
CA GLY A 65 0.65 -18.33 -4.72
C GLY A 65 -0.05 -19.68 -4.63
#